data_AF-A0A1A8D631-F1
#
_entry.id   AF-A0A1A8D631-F1
#
_cell.length_a   1.000
_cell.length_b   1.000
_cell.length_c   1.000
_cell.angle_alpha   90.00
_cell.angle_beta   90.00
_cell.angle_gamma   90.00
#
_symmetry.space_group_name_H-M   'P 1'
#
loop_
_entity.id
_entity.type
_entity.pdbx_description
1 polymer ?
#
loop_
_entity_poly.entity_id
_entity_poly.type
_entity_poly.pdbx_seq_one_letter_code
_entity_poly.pdbx_strand_id
1 'polypeptide(L)'
;LVILMRDEEWDFVTRMAGGTFFWVGLTDEKSGRWEWVNQTPYVMNRRRWRPGQPDSWTHHGLGPGDEDCAHLHYEGQLNDLHCSTRLRYICQRHSQRT
;
A
#
# COMPACT_ATOMS: atom_id res chain seq x y z
N LEU A 1 -7.61 6.46 -2.42
CA LEU A 1 -6.29 5.85 -2.76
C LEU A 1 -6.51 4.74 -3.79
N VAL A 2 -5.47 4.38 -4.55
CA VAL A 2 -5.54 3.30 -5.55
C VAL A 2 -5.71 1.93 -4.87
N ILE A 3 -6.49 1.07 -5.50
CA ILE A 3 -6.78 -0.31 -5.10
C ILE A 3 -6.33 -1.19 -6.26
N LEU A 4 -5.53 -2.22 -5.97
CA LEU A 4 -4.88 -3.03 -6.99
C LEU A 4 -5.41 -4.47 -6.92
N MET A 5 -6.47 -4.74 -7.67
CA MET A 5 -7.17 -6.02 -7.63
C MET A 5 -6.66 -7.00 -8.69
N ARG A 6 -6.13 -6.47 -9.80
CA ARG A 6 -5.73 -7.25 -10.97
C ARG A 6 -4.26 -7.08 -11.28
N ASP A 7 -3.65 -8.11 -11.86
CA ASP A 7 -2.23 -8.09 -12.19
C ASP A 7 -1.88 -6.96 -13.18
N GLU A 8 -2.77 -6.63 -14.11
CA GLU A 8 -2.56 -5.53 -15.05
C GLU A 8 -2.52 -4.16 -14.37
N GLU A 9 -3.29 -3.99 -13.28
CA GLU A 9 -3.27 -2.76 -12.49
C GLU A 9 -1.97 -2.65 -11.71
N TRP A 10 -1.53 -3.75 -11.11
CA TRP A 10 -0.22 -3.83 -10.46
C TRP A 10 0.91 -3.47 -11.43
N ASP A 11 0.94 -4.11 -12.60
CA ASP A 11 2.00 -3.90 -13.58
C ASP A 11 2.00 -2.46 -14.12
N PHE A 12 0.82 -1.90 -14.37
CA PHE A 12 0.69 -0.50 -14.78
C PHE A 12 1.19 0.46 -13.70
N VAL A 13 0.67 0.32 -12.47
CA VAL A 13 0.98 1.25 -11.38
C VAL A 13 2.45 1.15 -10.98
N THR A 14 3.00 -0.04 -10.80
CA THR A 14 4.39 -0.24 -10.38
C THR A 14 5.40 0.27 -11.41
N ARG A 15 5.11 0.06 -12.71
CA ARG A 15 5.94 0.61 -13.80
C ARG A 15 5.93 2.15 -13.81
N MET A 16 4.80 2.77 -13.52
CA MET A 16 4.66 4.24 -13.54
C MET A 16 5.15 4.90 -12.24
N ALA A 17 5.08 4.19 -11.13
CA ALA A 17 5.44 4.68 -9.79
C ALA A 17 6.92 4.46 -9.43
N GLY A 18 7.67 3.72 -10.26
CA GLY A 18 9.08 3.39 -10.00
C GLY A 18 9.95 4.62 -9.74
N GLY A 19 10.94 4.45 -8.84
CA GLY A 19 11.92 5.50 -8.51
C GLY A 19 11.53 6.44 -7.36
N THR A 20 10.40 6.21 -6.69
CA THR A 20 10.00 6.96 -5.48
C THR A 20 9.00 6.14 -4.64
N PHE A 21 8.56 6.69 -3.51
CA PHE A 21 7.56 6.08 -2.64
C PHE A 21 6.17 6.68 -2.82
N PHE A 22 5.14 5.82 -2.80
CA PHE A 22 3.75 6.24 -2.89
C PHE A 22 2.84 5.44 -1.98
N TRP A 23 2.00 6.12 -1.21
CA TRP A 23 0.86 5.49 -0.55
C TRP A 23 -0.09 4.87 -1.58
N VAL A 24 -0.52 3.65 -1.28
CA VAL A 24 -1.62 2.95 -1.94
C VAL A 24 -2.75 2.75 -0.93
N GLY A 25 -3.90 2.28 -1.39
CA GLY A 25 -5.08 2.14 -0.55
C GLY A 25 -5.13 0.87 0.28
N LEU A 26 -4.00 0.28 0.65
CA LEU A 26 -3.94 -0.97 1.41
C LEU A 26 -3.52 -0.66 2.86
N THR A 27 -4.27 -1.17 3.84
CA THR A 27 -4.08 -0.88 5.27
C THR A 27 -4.67 -2.01 6.12
N ASP A 28 -4.17 -2.21 7.33
CA ASP A 28 -4.75 -3.08 8.35
C ASP A 28 -5.18 -2.34 9.63
N GLU A 29 -5.02 -1.00 9.67
CA GLU A 29 -5.29 -0.10 10.82
C GLU A 29 -6.65 -0.36 11.51
N LYS A 30 -7.69 -0.68 10.72
CA LYS A 30 -9.06 -0.79 11.25
C LYS A 30 -9.41 -2.16 11.80
N SER A 31 -8.94 -3.21 11.13
CA SER A 31 -9.40 -4.59 11.38
C SER A 31 -8.29 -5.51 11.88
N GLY A 32 -7.04 -5.04 11.94
CA GLY A 32 -5.85 -5.85 12.16
C GLY A 32 -5.61 -6.86 11.04
N ARG A 33 -6.25 -6.65 9.87
CA ARG A 33 -6.10 -7.47 8.67
C ARG A 33 -6.00 -6.58 7.47
N TRP A 34 -5.06 -6.89 6.58
CA TRP A 34 -4.89 -6.14 5.35
C TRP A 34 -6.17 -6.10 4.52
N GLU A 35 -6.66 -4.88 4.28
CA GLU A 35 -7.84 -4.56 3.50
C GLU A 35 -7.59 -3.31 2.65
N TRP A 36 -8.27 -3.27 1.52
CA TRP A 36 -8.28 -2.08 0.70
C TRP A 36 -9.20 -1.02 1.32
N VAL A 37 -8.96 0.27 1.05
CA VAL A 37 -9.77 1.40 1.57
C VAL A 37 -11.26 1.35 1.22
N ASN A 38 -11.66 0.50 0.27
CA ASN A 38 -13.06 0.19 -0.03
C ASN A 38 -13.60 -1.04 0.75
N GLN A 39 -12.91 -1.45 1.82
CA GLN A 39 -13.25 -2.59 2.68
C GLN A 39 -13.16 -3.96 1.99
N THR A 40 -12.53 -4.04 0.81
CA THR A 40 -12.28 -5.33 0.17
C THR A 40 -11.09 -6.02 0.86
N PRO A 41 -11.26 -7.25 1.37
CA PRO A 41 -10.14 -7.97 2.00
C PRO A 41 -8.99 -8.21 1.03
N TYR A 42 -7.76 -8.05 1.50
CA TYR A 42 -6.57 -8.38 0.73
C TYR A 42 -6.10 -9.80 1.04
N VAL A 43 -5.89 -10.60 0.00
CA VAL A 43 -5.25 -11.91 0.12
C VAL A 43 -3.74 -11.72 -0.02
N MET A 44 -3.01 -12.07 1.04
CA MET A 44 -1.56 -11.90 1.10
C MET A 44 -0.85 -12.56 -0.09
N ASN A 45 -0.22 -11.75 -0.94
CA ASN A 45 0.62 -12.21 -2.04
C ASN A 45 2.06 -11.75 -1.82
N ARG A 46 2.89 -12.60 -1.21
CA ARG A 46 4.29 -12.29 -0.84
C ARG A 46 5.16 -11.80 -2.00
N ARG A 47 4.82 -12.10 -3.26
CA ARG A 47 5.56 -11.57 -4.43
C ARG A 47 5.37 -10.07 -4.64
N ARG A 48 4.25 -9.51 -4.17
CA ARG A 48 3.95 -8.08 -4.25
C ARG A 48 4.56 -7.27 -3.11
N TRP A 49 5.10 -7.92 -2.07
CA TRP A 49 5.76 -7.26 -0.94
C TRP A 49 7.28 -7.35 -1.08
N ARG A 50 7.99 -6.39 -0.48
CA ARG A 50 9.43 -6.47 -0.32
C ARG A 50 9.79 -7.70 0.51
N PRO A 51 10.98 -8.30 0.30
CA PRO A 51 11.47 -9.34 1.20
C PRO A 51 11.46 -8.84 2.65
N GLY A 52 10.83 -9.61 3.54
CA GLY A 52 10.64 -9.25 4.95
C GLY A 52 9.30 -8.61 5.28
N GLN A 53 8.57 -8.06 4.29
CA GLN A 53 7.36 -7.29 4.54
C GLN A 53 6.03 -8.06 4.37
N PRO A 54 4.96 -7.64 5.05
CA PRO A 54 4.94 -6.62 6.12
C PRO A 54 5.61 -7.12 7.41
N ASP A 55 6.21 -6.21 8.18
CA ASP A 55 7.00 -6.49 9.39
C ASP A 55 6.45 -5.87 10.68
N SER A 56 5.40 -5.04 10.61
CA SER A 56 4.74 -4.43 11.77
C SER A 56 5.76 -3.74 12.68
N TRP A 57 6.71 -3.00 12.10
CA TRP A 57 7.77 -2.35 12.86
C TRP A 57 7.22 -1.31 13.86
N THR A 58 7.70 -1.35 15.11
CA THR A 58 7.22 -0.46 16.19
C THR A 58 8.24 0.60 16.63
N HIS A 59 9.47 0.56 16.11
CA HIS A 59 10.55 1.46 16.52
C HIS A 59 10.73 2.68 15.57
N HIS A 60 9.68 3.06 14.84
CA HIS A 60 9.68 4.19 13.91
C HIS A 60 9.69 5.58 14.57
N GLY A 61 9.41 5.68 15.88
CA GLY A 61 9.47 6.95 16.62
C GLY A 61 8.34 7.94 16.32
N LEU A 62 7.18 7.46 15.84
CA LEU A 62 6.02 8.29 15.48
C LEU A 62 4.84 8.20 16.46
N GLY A 63 5.05 7.55 17.60
CA GLY A 63 4.02 7.32 18.61
C GLY A 63 3.84 5.83 18.91
N PRO A 64 2.80 5.48 19.67
CA PRO A 64 2.39 4.09 19.86
C PRO A 64 1.79 3.50 18.57
N GLY A 65 1.83 2.17 18.46
CA GLY A 65 1.37 1.44 17.28
C GLY A 65 2.52 0.89 16.45
N ASP A 66 2.17 0.14 15.42
CA ASP A 66 3.03 -0.41 14.39
C ASP A 66 2.73 0.23 13.02
N GLU A 67 3.16 -0.43 11.95
CA GLU A 67 3.09 0.09 10.58
C GLU A 67 1.82 -0.40 9.87
N ASP A 68 0.74 0.37 9.96
CA ASP A 68 -0.57 -0.12 9.50
C ASP A 68 -0.95 0.26 8.05
N CYS A 69 -0.09 0.97 7.33
CA CYS A 69 -0.38 1.49 5.99
C CYS A 69 0.65 1.01 4.97
N ALA A 70 0.20 0.51 3.81
CA ALA A 70 1.13 0.07 2.77
C ALA A 70 1.45 1.19 1.77
N HIS A 71 2.72 1.29 1.40
CA HIS A 71 3.19 2.08 0.27
C HIS A 71 3.93 1.22 -0.75
N LEU A 72 3.98 1.69 -2.00
CA LEU A 72 4.93 1.20 -2.99
C LEU A 72 6.32 1.72 -2.63
N HIS A 73 7.28 0.82 -2.54
CA HIS A 73 8.70 1.12 -2.44
C HIS A 73 9.28 1.47 -3.84
N TYR A 74 10.53 1.92 -3.91
CA TYR A 74 11.10 2.45 -5.16
C TYR A 74 11.23 1.40 -6.27
N GLU A 75 11.28 0.11 -5.93
CA GLU A 75 11.26 -1.04 -6.85
C GLU A 75 9.84 -1.52 -7.22
N GLY A 76 8.79 -0.85 -6.73
CA GLY A 76 7.39 -1.19 -7.02
C GLY A 76 6.81 -2.32 -6.17
N GLN A 77 7.53 -2.80 -5.15
CA GLN A 77 7.00 -3.74 -4.16
C GLN A 77 6.43 -3.01 -2.95
N LEU A 78 5.45 -3.61 -2.28
CA LEU A 78 4.86 -3.07 -1.07
C LEU A 78 5.80 -3.11 0.14
N ASN A 79 5.65 -2.12 0.99
CA ASN A 79 6.22 -2.02 2.34
C ASN A 79 5.15 -1.38 3.22
N ASP A 80 4.92 -1.94 4.40
CA ASP A 80 4.14 -1.29 5.46
C ASP A 80 4.97 -0.17 6.08
N LEU A 81 4.30 0.92 6.44
CA LEU A 81 4.90 2.09 7.06
C LEU A 81 3.87 2.76 7.97
N HIS A 82 4.31 3.31 9.09
CA HIS A 82 3.41 4.03 9.99
C HIS A 82 2.61 5.12 9.25
N CYS A 83 1.28 5.09 9.37
CA CYS A 83 0.32 5.84 8.55
C CYS A 83 0.49 7.37 8.60
N SER A 84 1.08 7.90 9.68
CA SER A 84 1.35 9.34 9.80
C SER A 84 2.51 9.85 8.93
N THR A 85 3.24 8.94 8.27
CA THR A 85 4.39 9.32 7.43
C THR A 85 3.95 10.10 6.20
N ARG A 86 4.65 11.21 5.92
CA ARG A 86 4.35 12.08 4.77
C ARG A 86 4.94 11.53 3.48
N LEU A 87 4.12 10.87 2.67
CA LEU A 87 4.46 10.42 1.32
C LEU A 87 3.49 11.00 0.27
N ARG A 88 3.92 10.97 -1.00
CA ARG A 88 3.01 11.15 -2.13
C ARG A 88 2.05 9.95 -2.17
N TYR A 89 0.93 10.08 -2.88
CA TYR A 89 -0.07 9.03 -2.97
C TYR A 89 -0.61 8.87 -4.39
N ILE A 90 -1.10 7.68 -4.69
CA ILE A 90 -1.75 7.39 -5.98
C ILE A 90 -3.26 7.31 -5.74
N CYS A 91 -4.01 8.06 -6.55
CA CYS A 91 -5.46 8.05 -6.56
C CYS A 91 -6.00 7.22 -7.71
N GLN A 92 -7.19 6.66 -7.52
CA GLN A 92 -7.99 6.10 -8.60
C GLN A 92 -9.34 6.80 -8.66
N ARG A 93 -9.92 6.85 -9.85
CA ARG A 93 -11.28 7.32 -10.10
C ARG A 93 -11.88 6.48 -11.20
N HIS A 94 -13.16 6.14 -11.09
CA HIS A 94 -13.88 5.49 -12.19
C HIS A 94 -13.95 6.43 -13.39
N SER A 95 -13.79 5.87 -14.59
CA SER A 95 -14.04 6.62 -15.81
C SER A 95 -15.53 6.96 -15.86
N GLN A 96 -15.84 8.25 -15.91
CA GLN A 96 -17.18 8.71 -16.28
C GLN A 96 -17.30 8.42 -17.77
N ARG A 97 -18.03 7.37 -18.16
CA ARG A 97 -18.45 7.22 -19.56
C ARG A 97 -19.50 8.30 -19.80
N THR A 98 -19.10 9.42 -20.39
CA THR A 98 -20.01 10.35 -21.07
C THR A 98 -20.57 9.70 -22.33
#